data_AF-A0A239BTX5-F1
#
_entry.id   AF-A0A239BTX5-F1
#
_cell.length_a   1.000
_cell.length_b   1.000
_cell.length_c   1.000
_cell.angle_alpha   90.00
_cell.angle_beta   90.00
_cell.angle_gamma   90.00
#
_symmetry.space_group_name_H-M   'P 1'
#
loop_
_entity.id
_entity.type
_entity.pdbx_description
1 polymer ?
#
loop_
_entity_poly.entity_id
_entity_poly.type
_entity_poly.pdbx_seq_one_letter_code
_entity_poly.pdbx_strand_id
1 'polypeptide(L)'
;MTAPAPEQAATTAPAPAPALVPLPEGRYACADCGVMAPEGAPFSSKVPVFKGQWYSGPGTRVPTHAGDVLLARCPSCARRASLAVRLLSARPDVLARRGTVAHEHLVAALCGLTVAGGSPTDHSDPERLIQEFAAGGVAARWSSLAADHPGECTSAPWAHVPDEVRADLRGVAARLLAVRKAAGEPPVDLAPPAGGGCAMCGLASVRLSAAQVVSQGGREQARAKVWTPRTVEGRDGALCTPCNDAAERAGAVGWSAFERAYLEHLRRAGVDDIERARVRRRLEDRELTVRPWCTSGAAVSSVPWAHVRA
;
A
#
# COMPACT_ATOMS: atom_id res chain seq x y z
N MET A 1 18.81 21.30 33.90
CA MET A 1 18.56 21.31 32.44
C MET A 1 17.06 21.29 32.27
N THR A 2 16.47 22.45 31.94
CA THR A 2 15.02 22.64 31.87
C THR A 2 14.55 22.30 30.47
N ALA A 3 13.64 21.33 30.33
CA ALA A 3 13.07 20.97 29.04
C ALA A 3 12.33 22.19 28.45
N PRO A 4 12.48 22.51 27.15
CA PRO A 4 11.77 23.61 26.53
C PRO A 4 10.26 23.35 26.58
N ALA A 5 9.50 24.39 26.91
CA ALA A 5 8.05 24.34 26.93
C ALA A 5 7.49 23.97 25.55
N PRO A 6 6.44 23.14 25.46
CA PRO A 6 5.84 22.76 24.20
C PRO A 6 5.34 24.02 23.46
N GLU A 7 5.87 24.23 22.26
CA GLU A 7 5.47 25.28 21.35
C GLU A 7 3.97 25.13 21.05
N GLN A 8 3.17 26.10 21.50
CA GLN A 8 1.73 26.09 21.28
C GLN A 8 1.48 26.14 19.77
N ALA A 9 1.04 25.02 19.21
CA ALA A 9 0.65 24.92 17.82
C ALA A 9 -0.42 25.99 17.54
N ALA A 10 -0.06 27.00 16.75
CA ALA A 10 -0.97 28.07 16.35
C ALA A 10 -2.24 27.42 15.78
N THR A 11 -3.38 27.74 16.40
CA THR A 11 -4.68 27.28 15.93
C THR A 11 -4.95 27.95 14.58
N THR A 12 -4.65 27.25 13.50
CA THR A 12 -4.94 27.73 12.14
C THR A 12 -6.45 27.91 12.03
N ALA A 13 -6.89 29.13 11.74
CA ALA A 13 -8.31 29.41 11.50
C ALA A 13 -8.85 28.45 10.43
N PRO A 14 -10.08 27.93 10.59
CA PRO A 14 -10.66 26.99 9.64
C PRO A 14 -10.69 27.63 8.25
N ALA A 15 -10.22 26.88 7.25
CA ALA A 15 -10.26 27.31 5.86
C ALA A 15 -11.72 27.67 5.47
N PRO A 16 -11.93 28.72 4.64
CA PRO A 16 -13.26 29.10 4.22
C PRO A 16 -13.97 27.92 3.55
N ALA A 17 -15.23 27.71 3.90
CA ALA A 17 -16.06 26.67 3.29
C ALA A 17 -16.06 26.81 1.76
N PRO A 18 -16.07 25.70 1.00
CA PRO A 18 -16.07 25.76 -0.46
C PRO A 18 -17.29 26.56 -0.95
N ALA A 19 -17.06 27.48 -1.87
CA ALA A 19 -18.14 28.25 -2.50
C ALA A 19 -18.96 27.33 -3.41
N LEU A 20 -20.04 26.79 -2.86
CA LEU A 20 -21.07 26.08 -3.59
C LEU A 20 -21.92 27.08 -4.37
N VAL A 21 -22.32 26.68 -5.57
CA VAL A 21 -23.08 27.51 -6.51
C VAL A 21 -24.32 26.72 -6.92
N PRO A 22 -25.53 27.32 -6.92
CA PRO A 22 -26.72 26.64 -7.40
C PRO A 22 -26.60 26.29 -8.88
N LEU A 23 -27.05 25.08 -9.24
CA LEU A 23 -27.15 24.65 -10.62
C LEU A 23 -28.36 25.33 -11.30
N PRO A 24 -28.19 25.84 -12.54
CA PRO A 24 -29.33 26.24 -13.35
C PRO A 24 -30.27 25.04 -13.63
N GLU A 25 -31.53 25.32 -13.90
CA GLU A 25 -32.51 24.29 -14.26
C GLU A 25 -32.04 23.46 -15.46
N GLY A 26 -32.21 22.14 -15.39
CA GLY A 26 -31.78 21.20 -16.43
C GLY A 26 -30.26 20.98 -16.53
N ARG A 27 -29.46 21.54 -15.62
CA ARG A 27 -28.01 21.29 -15.54
C ARG A 27 -27.68 20.24 -14.49
N TYR A 28 -26.54 19.58 -14.70
CA TYR A 28 -26.01 18.58 -13.79
C TYR A 28 -24.61 18.99 -13.30
N ALA A 29 -24.31 18.70 -12.03
CA ALA A 29 -22.94 18.74 -11.55
C ALA A 29 -22.14 17.55 -12.11
N CYS A 30 -20.83 17.73 -12.23
CA CYS A 30 -19.93 16.67 -12.60
C CYS A 30 -19.75 15.70 -11.42
N ALA A 31 -20.01 14.41 -11.66
CA ALA A 31 -19.88 13.34 -10.67
C ALA A 31 -18.49 13.23 -10.02
N ASP A 32 -17.45 13.65 -10.74
CA ASP A 32 -16.08 13.53 -10.27
C ASP A 32 -15.59 14.83 -9.62
N CYS A 33 -15.48 15.94 -10.37
CA CYS A 33 -14.84 17.16 -9.86
C CYS A 33 -15.80 18.24 -9.34
N GLY A 34 -17.11 18.03 -9.40
CA GLY A 34 -18.12 18.92 -8.82
C GLY A 34 -18.55 20.11 -9.65
N VAL A 35 -17.85 20.47 -10.73
CA VAL A 35 -18.23 21.62 -11.58
C VAL A 35 -19.49 21.35 -12.40
N MET A 36 -20.20 22.41 -12.79
CA MET A 36 -21.31 22.31 -13.72
C MET A 36 -20.88 21.65 -15.06
N ALA A 37 -21.64 20.66 -15.51
CA ALA A 37 -21.43 20.00 -16.79
C ALA A 37 -21.97 20.86 -17.96
N PRO A 38 -21.45 20.68 -19.19
CA PRO A 38 -21.99 21.32 -20.37
C PRO A 38 -23.48 21.00 -20.58
N GLU A 39 -24.15 21.86 -21.35
CA GLU A 39 -25.56 21.65 -21.70
C GLU A 39 -25.72 20.36 -22.49
N GLY A 40 -26.78 19.60 -22.23
CA GLY A 40 -27.03 18.33 -22.92
C GLY A 40 -26.01 17.22 -22.61
N ALA A 41 -25.12 17.40 -21.63
CA ALA A 41 -24.24 16.33 -21.20
C ALA A 41 -25.09 15.15 -20.69
N PRO A 42 -24.84 13.91 -21.16
CA PRO A 42 -25.60 12.76 -20.72
C PRO A 42 -25.36 12.51 -19.23
N PHE A 43 -26.39 12.06 -18.52
CA PHE A 43 -26.23 11.61 -17.15
C PHE A 43 -25.27 10.42 -17.13
N SER A 44 -24.35 10.40 -16.16
CA SER A 44 -23.34 9.36 -16.01
C SER A 44 -23.52 8.53 -14.75
N SER A 45 -24.17 9.09 -13.72
CA SER A 45 -24.35 8.41 -12.44
C SER A 45 -25.59 8.92 -11.71
N LYS A 46 -26.17 8.05 -10.88
CA LYS A 46 -27.25 8.35 -9.95
C LYS A 46 -26.72 8.18 -8.54
N VAL A 47 -26.85 9.19 -7.70
CA VAL A 47 -26.48 9.13 -6.29
C VAL A 47 -27.76 9.13 -5.47
N PRO A 48 -28.06 8.06 -4.71
CA PRO A 48 -29.27 8.01 -3.92
C PRO A 48 -29.20 9.00 -2.76
N VAL A 49 -30.30 9.71 -2.53
CA VAL A 49 -30.52 10.59 -1.38
C VAL A 49 -31.40 9.85 -0.38
N PHE A 50 -30.97 9.80 0.88
CA PHE A 50 -31.74 9.19 1.95
C PHE A 50 -32.20 10.25 2.95
N LYS A 51 -33.42 10.12 3.46
CA LYS A 51 -33.97 10.91 4.56
C LYS A 51 -33.96 10.10 5.84
N GLY A 52 -33.49 10.70 6.93
CA GLY A 52 -33.41 10.10 8.27
C GLY A 52 -31.97 9.94 8.76
N GLN A 53 -31.79 9.80 10.08
CA GLN A 53 -30.48 9.60 10.68
C GLN A 53 -30.06 8.12 10.61
N TRP A 54 -28.83 7.87 10.17
CA TRP A 54 -28.20 6.55 10.26
C TRP A 54 -27.83 6.29 11.73
N TYR A 55 -28.58 5.44 12.43
CA TYR A 55 -28.19 4.96 13.76
C TYR A 55 -28.06 3.44 13.78
N SER A 56 -26.95 2.98 14.34
CA SER A 56 -26.60 1.59 14.59
C SER A 56 -27.08 1.13 15.97
N GLY A 57 -28.40 1.08 16.18
CA GLY A 57 -29.00 0.58 17.42
C GLY A 57 -30.17 -0.38 17.16
N PRO A 58 -30.42 -1.38 18.01
CA PRO A 58 -31.58 -2.27 17.87
C PRO A 58 -32.89 -1.47 17.99
N GLY A 59 -33.73 -1.48 16.96
CA GLY A 59 -34.99 -0.74 16.88
C GLY A 59 -34.97 0.55 16.03
N THR A 60 -33.88 0.81 15.31
CA THR A 60 -33.75 2.04 14.50
C THR A 60 -34.52 2.01 13.19
N ARG A 61 -35.01 3.20 12.81
CA ARG A 61 -35.63 3.44 11.52
C ARG A 61 -34.55 3.43 10.44
N VAL A 62 -34.70 2.54 9.47
CA VAL A 62 -33.86 2.52 8.25
C VAL A 62 -34.09 3.86 7.51
N PRO A 63 -33.03 4.56 7.08
CA PRO A 63 -33.17 5.74 6.25
C PRO A 63 -34.03 5.45 5.03
N THR A 64 -34.99 6.31 4.73
CA THR A 64 -35.91 6.11 3.61
C THR A 64 -35.31 6.76 2.37
N HIS A 65 -35.33 6.05 1.24
CA HIS A 65 -34.93 6.64 -0.05
C HIS A 65 -35.84 7.83 -0.37
N ALA A 66 -35.23 8.98 -0.60
CA ALA A 66 -35.91 10.26 -0.80
C ALA A 66 -35.87 10.72 -2.27
N GLY A 67 -35.03 10.11 -3.09
CA GLY A 67 -34.81 10.44 -4.50
C GLY A 67 -33.38 10.15 -4.93
N ASP A 68 -33.05 10.51 -6.16
CA ASP A 68 -31.70 10.38 -6.71
C ASP A 68 -31.21 11.75 -7.21
N VAL A 69 -29.95 12.07 -6.93
CA VAL A 69 -29.23 13.15 -7.63
C VAL A 69 -28.64 12.60 -8.92
N LEU A 70 -29.03 13.20 -10.04
CA LEU A 70 -28.46 12.90 -11.34
C LEU A 70 -27.19 13.72 -11.55
N LEU A 71 -26.10 13.04 -11.89
CA LEU A 71 -24.82 13.67 -12.16
C LEU A 71 -24.35 13.32 -13.57
N ALA A 72 -23.64 14.25 -14.20
CA ALA A 72 -23.01 14.06 -15.51
C ALA A 72 -21.48 14.03 -15.37
N ARG A 73 -20.75 13.94 -16.48
CA ARG A 73 -19.30 14.16 -16.52
C ARG A 73 -18.98 15.37 -17.38
N CYS A 74 -18.19 16.30 -16.83
CA CYS A 74 -17.61 17.37 -17.62
C CYS A 74 -16.53 16.81 -18.58
N PRO A 75 -16.15 17.54 -19.64
CA PRO A 75 -15.23 17.02 -20.67
C PRO A 75 -13.88 16.54 -20.12
N SER A 76 -13.33 17.19 -19.08
CA SER A 76 -12.06 16.78 -18.47
C SER A 76 -12.19 15.46 -17.70
N CYS A 77 -13.29 15.27 -16.97
CA CYS A 77 -13.60 14.01 -16.28
C CYS A 77 -13.95 12.88 -17.26
N ALA A 78 -14.65 13.17 -18.35
CA ALA A 78 -14.91 12.22 -19.42
C ALA A 78 -13.59 11.71 -20.04
N ARG A 79 -12.62 12.59 -20.31
CA ARG A 79 -11.28 12.18 -20.79
C ARG A 79 -10.55 11.28 -19.80
N ARG A 80 -10.67 11.51 -18.49
CA ARG A 80 -10.10 10.63 -17.45
C ARG A 80 -10.76 9.26 -17.44
N ALA A 81 -12.08 9.19 -17.60
CA ALA A 81 -12.78 7.91 -17.76
C ALA A 81 -12.31 7.16 -19.02
N SER A 82 -12.17 7.85 -20.15
CA SER A 82 -11.61 7.24 -21.36
C SER A 82 -10.16 6.76 -21.18
N LEU A 83 -9.34 7.50 -20.42
CA LEU A 83 -7.98 7.06 -20.07
C LEU A 83 -8.01 5.79 -19.20
N ALA A 84 -8.91 5.71 -18.23
CA ALA A 84 -9.07 4.50 -17.40
C ALA A 84 -9.39 3.27 -18.28
N VAL A 85 -10.28 3.42 -19.26
CA VAL A 85 -10.57 2.35 -20.24
C VAL A 85 -9.30 1.94 -20.98
N ARG A 86 -8.54 2.89 -21.54
CA ARG A 86 -7.30 2.57 -22.28
C ARG A 86 -6.27 1.85 -21.42
N LEU A 87 -6.04 2.32 -20.18
CA LEU A 87 -5.10 1.70 -19.26
C LEU A 87 -5.50 0.28 -18.88
N LEU A 88 -6.78 0.01 -18.66
CA LEU A 88 -7.28 -1.34 -18.36
C LEU A 88 -7.24 -2.26 -19.58
N SER A 89 -7.55 -1.75 -20.77
CA SER A 89 -7.41 -2.51 -22.01
C SER A 89 -5.96 -2.93 -22.26
N ALA A 90 -4.98 -2.11 -21.87
CA ALA A 90 -3.56 -2.46 -21.94
C ALA A 90 -3.11 -3.45 -20.85
N ARG A 91 -3.94 -3.72 -19.84
CA ARG A 91 -3.65 -4.57 -18.68
C ARG A 91 -4.82 -5.50 -18.34
N PRO A 92 -5.15 -6.46 -19.24
CA PRO A 92 -6.29 -7.36 -19.04
C PRO A 92 -6.16 -8.22 -17.77
N ASP A 93 -4.94 -8.45 -17.27
CA ASP A 93 -4.69 -9.14 -16.01
C ASP A 93 -5.31 -8.42 -14.79
N VAL A 94 -5.30 -7.08 -14.79
CA VAL A 94 -5.89 -6.26 -13.73
C VAL A 94 -7.40 -6.36 -13.76
N LEU A 95 -7.99 -6.32 -14.96
CA LEU A 95 -9.43 -6.48 -15.16
C LEU A 95 -9.90 -7.88 -14.73
N ALA A 96 -9.15 -8.94 -15.07
CA ALA A 96 -9.48 -10.30 -14.66
C ALA A 96 -9.46 -10.49 -13.14
N ARG A 97 -8.50 -9.89 -12.43
CA ARG A 97 -8.39 -9.99 -10.96
C ARG A 97 -9.43 -9.16 -10.22
N ARG A 98 -9.72 -7.94 -10.69
CA ARG A 98 -10.59 -6.98 -10.00
C ARG A 98 -12.04 -7.00 -10.49
N GLY A 99 -12.31 -7.59 -11.63
CA GLY A 99 -13.65 -7.64 -12.23
C GLY A 99 -14.17 -6.26 -12.65
N THR A 100 -15.49 -6.10 -12.66
CA THR A 100 -16.19 -4.92 -13.18
C THR A 100 -15.90 -3.63 -12.40
N VAL A 101 -15.47 -3.72 -11.14
CA VAL A 101 -15.14 -2.56 -10.31
C VAL A 101 -13.78 -1.93 -10.66
N ALA A 102 -12.95 -2.61 -11.47
CA ALA A 102 -11.62 -2.12 -11.84
C ALA A 102 -11.67 -0.73 -12.51
N HIS A 103 -12.65 -0.52 -13.40
CA HIS A 103 -12.84 0.75 -14.09
C HIS A 103 -13.15 1.87 -13.11
N GLU A 104 -14.13 1.68 -12.21
CA GLU A 104 -14.56 2.71 -11.28
C GLU A 104 -13.46 3.05 -10.26
N HIS A 105 -12.77 2.04 -9.75
CA HIS A 105 -11.61 2.25 -8.87
C HIS A 105 -10.47 2.99 -9.58
N LEU A 106 -10.22 2.70 -10.86
CA LEU A 106 -9.19 3.41 -11.61
C LEU A 106 -9.60 4.86 -11.89
N VAL A 107 -10.87 5.12 -12.23
CA VAL A 107 -11.38 6.50 -12.37
C VAL A 107 -11.20 7.26 -11.07
N ALA A 108 -11.56 6.67 -9.92
CA ALA A 108 -11.35 7.28 -8.62
C ALA A 108 -9.86 7.54 -8.34
N ALA A 109 -8.98 6.59 -8.63
CA ALA A 109 -7.54 6.76 -8.48
C ALA A 109 -6.97 7.90 -9.34
N LEU A 110 -7.41 8.03 -10.60
CA LEU A 110 -7.02 9.13 -11.49
C LEU A 110 -7.53 10.49 -10.99
N CYS A 111 -8.71 10.52 -10.36
CA CYS A 111 -9.23 11.71 -9.68
C CYS A 111 -8.33 12.09 -8.50
N GLY A 112 -8.01 11.14 -7.62
CA GLY A 112 -7.10 11.34 -6.49
C GLY A 112 -5.73 11.84 -6.93
N LEU A 113 -5.15 11.25 -7.98
CA LEU A 113 -3.89 11.72 -8.56
C LEU A 113 -3.97 13.16 -9.07
N THR A 114 -5.08 13.54 -9.72
CA THR A 114 -5.25 14.92 -10.20
C THR A 114 -5.36 15.92 -9.04
N VAL A 115 -6.09 15.56 -7.99
CA VAL A 115 -6.21 16.38 -6.77
C VAL A 115 -4.85 16.54 -6.08
N ALA A 116 -4.01 15.52 -6.13
CA ALA A 116 -2.61 15.58 -5.68
C ALA A 116 -1.70 16.48 -6.54
N GLY A 117 -2.21 17.05 -7.64
CA GLY A 117 -1.44 17.84 -8.61
C GLY A 117 -0.67 17.00 -9.63
N GLY A 118 -0.90 15.69 -9.68
CA GLY A 118 -0.29 14.79 -10.65
C GLY A 118 -1.08 14.73 -11.96
N SER A 119 -0.41 14.29 -13.03
CA SER A 119 -1.03 14.01 -14.32
C SER A 119 -0.79 12.55 -14.71
N PRO A 120 -1.83 11.75 -14.97
CA PRO A 120 -1.66 10.39 -15.44
C PRO A 120 -1.16 10.36 -16.89
N THR A 121 -0.32 9.39 -17.22
CA THR A 121 0.12 9.10 -18.59
C THR A 121 -0.46 7.77 -19.08
N ASP A 122 -0.47 7.53 -20.39
CA ASP A 122 -0.91 6.24 -20.97
C ASP A 122 0.00 5.05 -20.57
N HIS A 123 1.15 5.30 -19.94
CA HIS A 123 2.07 4.28 -19.41
C HIS A 123 1.94 4.06 -17.90
N SER A 124 0.95 4.67 -17.25
CA SER A 124 0.74 4.50 -15.81
C SER A 124 0.30 3.07 -15.50
N ASP A 125 0.85 2.46 -14.44
CA ASP A 125 0.41 1.12 -14.00
C ASP A 125 -0.95 1.21 -13.28
N PRO A 126 -2.05 0.69 -13.87
CA PRO A 126 -3.39 0.85 -13.31
C PRO A 126 -3.54 0.13 -11.96
N GLU A 127 -2.89 -1.00 -11.75
CA GLU A 127 -2.96 -1.74 -10.48
C GLU A 127 -2.41 -0.88 -9.34
N ARG A 128 -1.23 -0.29 -9.56
CA ARG A 128 -0.57 0.56 -8.59
C ARG A 128 -1.35 1.84 -8.33
N LEU A 129 -1.92 2.47 -9.35
CA LEU A 129 -2.78 3.64 -9.17
C LEU A 129 -3.99 3.31 -8.30
N ILE A 130 -4.69 2.21 -8.59
CA ILE A 130 -5.83 1.76 -7.79
C ILE A 130 -5.43 1.53 -6.34
N GLN A 131 -4.33 0.80 -6.10
CA GLN A 131 -3.87 0.46 -4.75
C GLN A 131 -3.56 1.70 -3.90
N GLU A 132 -3.02 2.75 -4.53
CA GLU A 132 -2.46 3.89 -3.80
C GLU A 132 -3.45 5.06 -3.69
N PHE A 133 -4.28 5.27 -4.72
CA PHE A 133 -5.15 6.44 -4.79
C PHE A 133 -6.65 6.16 -4.74
N ALA A 134 -7.12 4.92 -4.96
CA ALA A 134 -8.56 4.71 -5.14
C ALA A 134 -9.39 5.16 -3.91
N ALA A 135 -8.94 4.85 -2.70
CA ALA A 135 -9.65 5.23 -1.47
C ALA A 135 -9.76 6.75 -1.30
N GLY A 136 -8.63 7.47 -1.30
CA GLY A 136 -8.63 8.94 -1.21
C GLY A 136 -9.30 9.60 -2.43
N GLY A 137 -9.21 8.96 -3.59
CA GLY A 137 -9.88 9.37 -4.81
C GLY A 137 -11.40 9.27 -4.74
N VAL A 138 -11.95 8.22 -4.14
CA VAL A 138 -13.39 8.10 -3.86
C VAL A 138 -13.84 9.22 -2.93
N ALA A 139 -13.10 9.46 -1.84
CA ALA A 139 -13.42 10.54 -0.89
C ALA A 139 -13.37 11.93 -1.54
N ALA A 140 -12.48 12.16 -2.50
CA ALA A 140 -12.35 13.43 -3.20
C ALA A 140 -13.43 13.68 -4.27
N ARG A 141 -14.22 12.68 -4.67
CA ARG A 141 -15.22 12.83 -5.74
C ARG A 141 -16.48 13.53 -5.25
N TRP A 142 -17.03 14.39 -6.11
CA TRP A 142 -18.29 15.09 -5.83
C TRP A 142 -19.46 14.13 -5.58
N SER A 143 -19.49 12.98 -6.25
CA SER A 143 -20.51 11.95 -6.03
C SER A 143 -20.62 11.49 -4.58
N SER A 144 -19.56 11.65 -3.78
CA SER A 144 -19.52 11.30 -2.36
C SER A 144 -20.18 12.34 -1.45
N LEU A 145 -20.41 13.56 -1.95
CA LEU A 145 -21.05 14.68 -1.24
C LEU A 145 -22.38 15.12 -1.90
N ALA A 146 -22.63 14.72 -3.14
CA ALA A 146 -23.75 15.20 -3.93
C ALA A 146 -25.12 14.95 -3.29
N ALA A 147 -25.26 13.90 -2.46
CA ALA A 147 -26.50 13.61 -1.75
C ALA A 147 -26.87 14.69 -0.71
N ASP A 148 -25.87 15.34 -0.10
CA ASP A 148 -26.04 16.39 0.89
C ASP A 148 -26.21 17.78 0.25
N HIS A 149 -25.86 17.88 -1.03
CA HIS A 149 -25.85 19.12 -1.82
C HIS A 149 -26.67 18.98 -3.13
N PRO A 150 -27.95 18.56 -3.06
CA PRO A 150 -28.77 18.38 -4.25
C PRO A 150 -29.00 19.73 -4.94
N GLY A 151 -28.77 19.77 -6.26
CA GLY A 151 -28.97 21.00 -7.05
C GLY A 151 -27.83 22.02 -6.93
N GLU A 152 -26.70 21.66 -6.32
CA GLU A 152 -25.52 22.51 -6.21
C GLU A 152 -24.34 21.94 -7.00
N CYS A 153 -23.37 22.81 -7.30
CA CYS A 153 -22.09 22.46 -7.89
C CYS A 153 -20.97 23.31 -7.29
N THR A 154 -19.73 22.96 -7.59
CA THR A 154 -18.55 23.74 -7.19
C THR A 154 -18.19 24.79 -8.23
N SER A 155 -17.77 25.97 -7.77
CA SER A 155 -17.29 27.06 -8.63
C SER A 155 -16.03 26.73 -9.43
N ALA A 156 -15.19 25.83 -8.95
CA ALA A 156 -13.97 25.37 -9.62
C ALA A 156 -13.73 23.87 -9.41
N PRO A 157 -12.99 23.18 -10.30
CA PRO A 157 -12.71 21.76 -10.16
C PRO A 157 -12.09 21.42 -8.81
N TRP A 158 -12.70 20.47 -8.11
CA TRP A 158 -12.24 19.97 -6.81
C TRP A 158 -12.30 20.99 -5.68
N ALA A 159 -12.94 22.14 -5.86
CA ALA A 159 -12.99 23.18 -4.81
C ALA A 159 -13.62 22.67 -3.51
N HIS A 160 -14.49 21.66 -3.59
CA HIS A 160 -15.08 20.98 -2.44
C HIS A 160 -14.13 20.08 -1.64
N VAL A 161 -12.97 19.72 -2.20
CA VAL A 161 -12.05 18.78 -1.54
C VAL A 161 -11.28 19.50 -0.43
N PRO A 162 -11.41 19.06 0.84
CA PRO A 162 -10.71 19.68 1.97
C PRO A 162 -9.18 19.63 1.82
N ASP A 163 -8.50 20.60 2.43
CA ASP A 163 -7.02 20.68 2.40
C ASP A 163 -6.33 19.47 3.04
N GLU A 164 -6.95 18.87 4.05
CA GLU A 164 -6.47 17.62 4.67
C GLU A 164 -6.42 16.48 3.64
N VAL A 165 -7.52 16.25 2.93
CA VAL A 165 -7.58 15.23 1.86
C VAL A 165 -6.59 15.54 0.74
N ARG A 166 -6.41 16.82 0.38
CA ARG A 166 -5.40 17.26 -0.60
C ARG A 166 -3.97 16.99 -0.11
N ALA A 167 -3.69 17.23 1.17
CA ALA A 167 -2.40 16.97 1.78
C ALA A 167 -2.09 15.47 1.78
N ASP A 168 -3.05 14.62 2.16
CA ASP A 168 -2.92 13.17 2.14
C ASP A 168 -2.62 12.63 0.74
N LEU A 169 -3.40 13.08 -0.25
CA LEU A 169 -3.21 12.69 -1.66
C LEU A 169 -1.86 13.17 -2.21
N ARG A 170 -1.41 14.39 -1.85
CA ARG A 170 -0.05 14.85 -2.16
C ARG A 170 1.01 13.99 -1.49
N GLY A 171 0.79 13.55 -0.25
CA GLY A 171 1.66 12.61 0.46
C GLY A 171 1.79 11.27 -0.27
N VAL A 172 0.69 10.71 -0.77
CA VAL A 172 0.70 9.52 -1.64
C VAL A 172 1.53 9.75 -2.89
N ALA A 173 1.28 10.86 -3.61
CA ALA A 173 2.02 11.20 -4.82
C ALA A 173 3.52 11.36 -4.57
N ALA A 174 3.90 12.06 -3.49
CA ALA A 174 5.29 12.26 -3.09
C ALA A 174 5.99 10.92 -2.79
N ARG A 175 5.33 9.99 -2.09
CA ARG A 175 5.88 8.64 -1.85
C ARG A 175 6.11 7.89 -3.16
N LEU A 176 5.18 7.93 -4.10
CA LEU A 176 5.33 7.25 -5.39
C LEU A 176 6.47 7.83 -6.23
N LEU A 177 6.62 9.16 -6.23
CA LEU A 177 7.73 9.84 -6.87
C LEU A 177 9.07 9.47 -6.21
N ALA A 178 9.11 9.41 -4.87
CA ALA A 178 10.30 9.00 -4.13
C ALA A 178 10.71 7.55 -4.48
N VAL A 179 9.74 6.63 -4.56
CA VAL A 179 9.99 5.23 -5.00
C VAL A 179 10.51 5.18 -6.43
N ARG A 180 9.93 5.96 -7.35
CA ARG A 180 10.39 6.02 -8.75
C ARG A 180 11.81 6.55 -8.84
N LYS A 181 12.14 7.62 -8.11
CA LYS A 181 13.49 8.16 -8.03
C LYS A 181 14.48 7.10 -7.51
N ALA A 182 14.10 6.40 -6.45
CA ALA A 182 14.91 5.35 -5.85
C ALA A 182 15.05 4.08 -6.71
N ALA A 183 14.28 3.90 -7.78
CA ALA A 183 14.38 2.73 -8.64
C ALA A 183 15.69 2.67 -9.45
N GLY A 184 16.32 3.83 -9.70
CA GLY A 184 17.63 3.92 -10.36
C GLY A 184 18.83 3.86 -9.41
N GLU A 185 18.59 3.84 -8.10
CA GLU A 185 19.66 3.88 -7.10
C GLU A 185 20.20 2.47 -6.78
N PRO A 186 21.47 2.33 -6.33
CA PRO A 186 22.04 1.06 -5.95
C PRO A 186 21.21 0.34 -4.87
N PRO A 187 21.17 -1.01 -4.87
CA PRO A 187 20.55 -1.76 -3.80
C PRO A 187 21.18 -1.45 -2.43
N VAL A 188 20.37 -1.59 -1.39
CA VAL A 188 20.72 -1.27 -0.01
C VAL A 188 20.84 -2.55 0.81
N ASP A 189 21.99 -2.71 1.46
CA ASP A 189 22.19 -3.75 2.46
C ASP A 189 21.67 -3.30 3.83
N LEU A 190 20.74 -4.09 4.38
CA LEU A 190 20.13 -3.88 5.69
C LEU A 190 20.67 -4.91 6.69
N ALA A 191 21.60 -4.46 7.54
CA ALA A 191 22.11 -5.25 8.67
C ALA A 191 21.04 -5.42 9.77
N PRO A 192 21.10 -6.48 10.59
CA PRO A 192 20.20 -6.67 11.72
C PRO A 192 20.35 -5.55 12.75
N PRO A 193 19.28 -5.19 13.50
CA PRO A 193 19.28 -4.05 14.43
C PRO A 193 20.38 -4.09 15.51
N ALA A 194 20.65 -5.28 16.06
CA ALA A 194 21.66 -5.47 17.11
C ALA A 194 23.09 -5.67 16.56
N GLY A 195 23.29 -5.51 15.24
CA GLY A 195 24.54 -5.89 14.58
C GLY A 195 24.70 -7.41 14.46
N GLY A 196 25.84 -7.85 13.93
CA GLY A 196 26.09 -9.26 13.64
C GLY A 196 25.31 -9.74 12.40
N GLY A 197 24.68 -10.90 12.50
CA GLY A 197 23.96 -11.56 11.41
C GLY A 197 22.73 -12.29 11.91
N CYS A 198 22.00 -12.94 11.00
CA CYS A 198 20.88 -13.80 11.36
C CYS A 198 21.30 -14.83 12.41
N ALA A 199 20.62 -14.86 13.56
CA ALA A 199 20.99 -15.74 14.67
C ALA A 199 20.99 -17.23 14.28
N MET A 200 20.21 -17.62 13.27
CA MET A 200 20.18 -18.97 12.70
C MET A 200 21.22 -19.18 11.60
N CYS A 201 21.11 -18.47 10.46
CA CYS A 201 21.91 -18.77 9.28
C CYS A 201 23.19 -17.92 9.12
N GLY A 202 23.45 -16.95 10.00
CA GLY A 202 24.65 -16.12 9.94
C GLY A 202 24.68 -15.08 8.82
N LEU A 203 23.57 -14.88 8.10
CA LEU A 203 23.45 -13.87 7.05
C LEU A 203 23.69 -12.46 7.62
N ALA A 204 24.69 -11.74 7.10
CA ALA A 204 25.12 -10.43 7.59
C ALA A 204 24.14 -9.30 7.26
N SER A 205 23.50 -9.35 6.09
CA SER A 205 22.56 -8.33 5.64
C SER A 205 21.49 -8.92 4.72
N VAL A 206 20.32 -8.28 4.69
CA VAL A 206 19.32 -8.50 3.64
C VAL A 206 19.45 -7.37 2.62
N ARG A 207 19.70 -7.73 1.37
CA ARG A 207 19.81 -6.78 0.26
C ARG A 207 18.43 -6.50 -0.33
N LEU A 208 18.00 -5.25 -0.30
CA LEU A 208 16.76 -4.78 -0.93
C LEU A 208 17.08 -3.75 -2.02
N SER A 209 16.18 -3.56 -2.99
CA SER A 209 16.31 -2.39 -3.88
C SER A 209 16.05 -1.10 -3.11
N ALA A 210 16.68 0.01 -3.51
CA ALA A 210 16.42 1.31 -2.88
C ALA A 210 14.93 1.71 -3.00
N ALA A 211 14.27 1.37 -4.11
CA ALA A 211 12.82 1.52 -4.28
C ALA A 211 12.00 0.77 -3.22
N GLN A 212 12.38 -0.47 -2.87
CA GLN A 212 11.74 -1.24 -1.79
C GLN A 212 11.98 -0.61 -0.42
N VAL A 213 13.20 -0.12 -0.16
CA VAL A 213 13.50 0.56 1.10
C VAL A 213 12.64 1.81 1.28
N VAL A 214 12.54 2.64 0.23
CA VAL A 214 11.72 3.86 0.26
C VAL A 214 10.23 3.52 0.36
N SER A 215 9.73 2.52 -0.37
CA SER A 215 8.31 2.13 -0.28
C SER A 215 7.94 1.58 1.09
N GLN A 216 8.91 1.04 1.83
CA GLN A 216 8.72 0.54 3.18
C GLN A 216 8.80 1.63 4.26
N GLY A 217 9.07 2.90 3.89
CA GLY A 217 9.13 4.04 4.80
C GLY A 217 10.55 4.50 5.15
N GLY A 218 11.59 3.90 4.54
CA GLY A 218 12.99 4.20 4.82
C GLY A 218 13.77 3.01 5.36
N ARG A 219 15.06 3.22 5.64
CA ARG A 219 15.99 2.14 6.05
C ARG A 219 15.55 1.46 7.33
N GLU A 220 15.06 2.21 8.32
CA GLU A 220 14.71 1.65 9.63
C GLU A 220 13.45 0.81 9.58
N GLN A 221 12.40 1.30 8.92
CA GLN A 221 11.14 0.58 8.73
C GLN A 221 11.36 -0.65 7.84
N ALA A 222 12.20 -0.54 6.80
CA ALA A 222 12.56 -1.67 5.98
C ALA A 222 13.34 -2.73 6.77
N ARG A 223 14.30 -2.29 7.60
CA ARG A 223 15.06 -3.17 8.50
C ARG A 223 14.13 -3.91 9.47
N ALA A 224 13.17 -3.22 10.08
CA ALA A 224 12.19 -3.83 10.99
C ALA A 224 11.29 -4.86 10.31
N LYS A 225 11.06 -4.76 8.99
CA LYS A 225 10.26 -5.73 8.21
C LYS A 225 11.03 -6.98 7.81
N VAL A 226 12.33 -6.88 7.56
CA VAL A 226 13.15 -8.02 7.09
C VAL A 226 13.88 -8.75 8.21
N TRP A 227 13.88 -8.19 9.42
CA TRP A 227 14.49 -8.75 10.62
C TRP A 227 13.47 -8.91 11.74
N THR A 228 13.23 -10.14 12.17
CA THR A 228 12.33 -10.44 13.30
C THR A 228 13.15 -10.68 14.57
N PRO A 229 12.98 -9.88 15.64
CA PRO A 229 13.63 -10.14 16.93
C PRO A 229 13.24 -11.51 17.48
N ARG A 230 14.23 -12.31 17.90
CA ARG A 230 14.04 -13.65 18.47
C ARG A 230 15.17 -14.00 19.43
N THR A 231 14.86 -14.85 20.41
CA THR A 231 15.87 -15.53 21.23
C THR A 231 16.15 -16.90 20.64
N VAL A 232 17.42 -17.21 20.36
CA VAL A 232 17.88 -18.49 19.80
C VAL A 232 18.92 -19.07 20.74
N GLU A 233 18.68 -20.26 21.30
CA GLU A 233 19.61 -20.91 22.23
C GLU A 233 20.02 -19.99 23.40
N GLY A 234 19.05 -19.26 23.96
CA GLY A 234 19.26 -18.32 25.07
C GLY A 234 19.99 -17.02 24.71
N ARG A 235 20.21 -16.74 23.42
CA ARG A 235 20.83 -15.49 22.94
C ARG A 235 19.82 -14.64 22.16
N ASP A 236 19.68 -13.39 22.56
CA ASP A 236 18.85 -12.43 21.82
C ASP A 236 19.52 -12.04 20.51
N GLY A 237 18.72 -11.96 19.45
CA GLY A 237 19.17 -11.57 18.13
C GLY A 237 17.99 -11.33 17.18
N ALA A 238 18.26 -11.44 15.88
CA ALA A 238 17.23 -11.33 14.87
C ALA A 238 17.33 -12.47 13.85
N LEU A 239 16.18 -12.88 13.32
CA LEU A 239 16.10 -13.81 12.20
C LEU A 239 15.78 -13.05 10.92
N CYS A 240 16.43 -13.42 9.83
CA CYS A 240 15.97 -13.00 8.50
C CYS A 240 14.65 -13.71 8.16
N THR A 241 13.84 -13.13 7.27
CA THR A 241 12.52 -13.67 6.89
C THR A 241 12.51 -15.19 6.64
N PRO A 242 13.42 -15.78 5.83
CA PRO A 242 13.40 -17.22 5.60
C PRO A 242 13.59 -18.08 6.86
N CYS A 243 14.42 -17.62 7.80
CA CYS A 243 14.64 -18.33 9.06
C CYS A 243 13.46 -18.14 10.02
N ASN A 244 12.86 -16.94 10.06
CA ASN A 244 11.65 -16.71 10.85
C ASN A 244 10.48 -17.56 10.36
N ASP A 245 10.23 -17.62 9.06
CA ASP A 245 9.16 -18.44 8.47
C ASP A 245 9.34 -19.94 8.81
N ALA A 246 10.58 -20.42 8.81
CA ALA A 246 10.90 -21.79 9.16
C ALA A 246 10.65 -22.07 10.65
N ALA A 247 11.00 -21.13 11.53
CA ALA A 247 10.71 -21.21 12.96
C ALA A 247 9.20 -21.19 13.24
N GLU A 248 8.45 -20.32 12.57
CA GLU A 248 6.99 -20.25 12.72
C GLU A 248 6.31 -21.55 12.26
N ARG A 249 6.74 -22.13 11.13
CA ARG A 249 6.24 -23.44 10.67
C ARG A 249 6.62 -24.60 11.60
N ALA A 250 7.70 -24.48 12.37
CA ALA A 250 8.11 -25.47 13.35
C ALA A 250 7.41 -25.27 14.71
N GLY A 251 6.74 -24.13 14.93
CA GLY A 251 6.09 -23.77 16.19
C GLY A 251 7.04 -23.27 17.29
N ALA A 252 8.35 -23.52 17.17
CA ALA A 252 9.37 -23.05 18.09
C ALA A 252 10.74 -22.91 17.39
N VAL A 253 11.62 -22.08 17.97
CA VAL A 253 13.02 -21.99 17.54
C VAL A 253 13.80 -23.11 18.22
N GLY A 254 14.05 -24.20 17.49
CA GLY A 254 14.84 -25.34 17.95
C GLY A 254 15.37 -26.18 16.79
N TRP A 255 15.84 -27.38 17.08
CA TRP A 255 16.51 -28.27 16.11
C TRP A 255 15.71 -28.48 14.81
N SER A 256 14.42 -28.81 14.94
CA SER A 256 13.55 -28.99 13.76
C SER A 256 13.39 -27.71 12.94
N ALA A 257 13.46 -26.52 13.55
CA ALA A 257 13.44 -25.25 12.82
C ALA A 257 14.75 -25.03 12.05
N PHE A 258 15.89 -25.37 12.66
CA PHE A 258 17.21 -25.24 12.03
C PHE A 258 17.33 -26.14 10.79
N GLU A 259 16.98 -27.42 10.94
CA GLU A 259 16.99 -28.39 9.85
C GLU A 259 16.05 -27.99 8.71
N ARG A 260 14.81 -27.58 9.02
CA ARG A 260 13.85 -27.11 8.01
C ARG A 260 14.34 -25.85 7.30
N ALA A 261 14.89 -24.88 8.04
CA ALA A 261 15.42 -23.65 7.46
C ALA A 261 16.64 -23.93 6.55
N TYR A 262 17.49 -24.88 6.93
CA TYR A 262 18.63 -25.29 6.13
C TYR A 262 18.21 -26.02 4.85
N LEU A 263 17.29 -26.99 4.95
CA LEU A 263 16.75 -27.70 3.78
C LEU A 263 16.02 -26.76 2.80
N GLU A 264 15.26 -25.79 3.32
CA GLU A 264 14.61 -24.75 2.51
C GLU A 264 15.64 -23.83 1.84
N HIS A 265 16.75 -23.52 2.52
CA HIS A 265 17.86 -22.79 1.90
C HIS A 265 18.47 -23.57 0.74
N LEU A 266 18.78 -24.86 0.91
CA LEU A 266 19.32 -25.71 -0.16
C LEU A 266 18.38 -25.74 -1.38
N ARG A 267 17.07 -25.85 -1.13
CA ARG A 267 16.04 -25.79 -2.19
C ARG A 267 16.09 -24.45 -2.95
N ARG A 268 16.19 -23.32 -2.25
CA ARG A 268 16.28 -21.98 -2.87
C ARG A 268 17.60 -21.74 -3.58
N ALA A 269 18.68 -22.35 -3.11
CA ALA A 269 19.99 -22.31 -3.75
C ALA A 269 20.08 -23.17 -5.02
N GLY A 270 19.02 -23.91 -5.36
CA GLY A 270 18.97 -24.76 -6.55
C GLY A 270 19.73 -26.07 -6.41
N VAL A 271 20.04 -26.50 -5.18
CA VAL A 271 20.59 -27.84 -4.93
C VAL A 271 19.54 -28.87 -5.35
N ASP A 272 19.93 -29.85 -6.17
CA ASP A 272 18.99 -30.82 -6.74
C ASP A 272 18.31 -31.70 -5.68
N ASP A 273 17.22 -32.34 -6.08
CA ASP A 273 16.36 -33.12 -5.17
C ASP A 273 17.07 -34.36 -4.60
N ILE A 274 18.01 -34.96 -5.34
CA ILE A 274 18.76 -36.15 -4.90
C ILE A 274 19.74 -35.76 -3.79
N GLU A 275 20.51 -34.70 -3.99
CA GLU A 275 21.47 -34.22 -3.00
C GLU A 275 20.74 -33.69 -1.76
N ARG A 276 19.61 -32.99 -1.91
CA ARG A 276 18.78 -32.60 -0.76
C ARG A 276 18.21 -33.81 0.00
N ALA A 277 17.82 -34.88 -0.70
CA ALA A 277 17.37 -36.12 -0.06
C ALA A 277 18.51 -36.81 0.71
N ARG A 278 19.73 -36.79 0.17
CA ARG A 278 20.94 -37.28 0.87
C ARG A 278 21.21 -36.46 2.13
N VAL A 279 21.19 -35.13 2.04
CA VAL A 279 21.35 -34.24 3.21
C VAL A 279 20.28 -34.53 4.25
N ARG A 280 19.01 -34.68 3.85
CA ARG A 280 17.92 -35.03 4.77
C ARG A 280 18.20 -36.35 5.50
N ARG A 281 18.63 -37.39 4.76
CA ARG A 281 18.99 -38.68 5.38
C ARG A 281 20.13 -38.52 6.39
N ARG A 282 21.18 -37.76 6.06
CA ARG A 282 22.28 -37.46 7.01
C ARG A 282 21.79 -36.74 8.28
N LEU A 283 20.77 -35.89 8.18
CA LEU A 283 20.15 -35.25 9.36
C LEU A 283 19.35 -36.27 10.19
N GLU A 284 18.54 -37.10 9.54
CA GLU A 284 17.74 -38.15 10.18
C GLU A 284 18.62 -39.18 10.90
N ASP A 285 19.72 -39.59 10.26
CA ASP A 285 20.73 -40.51 10.80
C ASP A 285 21.70 -39.85 11.79
N ARG A 286 21.55 -38.53 12.04
CA ARG A 286 22.40 -37.70 12.91
C ARG A 286 23.88 -37.63 12.49
N GLU A 287 24.19 -37.96 11.24
CA GLU A 287 25.51 -37.80 10.63
C GLU A 287 25.84 -36.32 10.33
N LEU A 288 24.82 -35.47 10.23
CA LEU A 288 24.93 -34.03 10.06
C LEU A 288 24.14 -33.33 11.17
N THR A 289 24.73 -32.31 11.79
CA THR A 289 24.06 -31.47 12.79
C THR A 289 24.04 -30.02 12.31
N VAL A 290 22.85 -29.45 12.15
CA VAL A 290 22.67 -28.03 11.79
C VAL A 290 22.62 -27.18 13.05
N ARG A 291 23.76 -26.57 13.40
CA ARG A 291 23.84 -25.64 14.55
C ARG A 291 23.48 -24.22 14.11
N PRO A 292 22.79 -23.43 14.95
CA PRO A 292 22.54 -22.03 14.65
C PRO A 292 23.85 -21.24 14.71
N TRP A 293 24.00 -20.27 13.79
CA TRP A 293 25.19 -19.43 13.66
C TRP A 293 25.58 -18.76 14.97
N CYS A 294 24.60 -18.28 15.75
CA CYS A 294 24.84 -17.58 17.00
C CYS A 294 25.63 -18.41 18.03
N THR A 295 25.74 -19.72 17.87
CA THR A 295 26.51 -20.64 18.74
C THR A 295 27.77 -21.22 18.07
N SER A 296 28.01 -20.90 16.79
CA SER A 296 29.05 -21.53 15.98
C SER A 296 30.46 -20.93 16.16
N GLY A 297 30.55 -19.68 16.64
CA GLY A 297 31.81 -18.93 16.69
C GLY A 297 32.31 -18.44 15.32
N ALA A 298 31.60 -18.75 14.23
CA ALA A 298 31.96 -18.30 12.89
C ALA A 298 31.68 -16.79 12.68
N ALA A 299 32.43 -16.15 11.80
CA ALA A 299 32.10 -14.80 11.33
C ALA A 299 30.76 -14.79 10.57
N VAL A 300 30.09 -13.63 10.54
CA VAL A 300 28.90 -13.41 9.69
C VAL A 300 29.28 -13.50 8.22
N SER A 301 28.33 -13.87 7.37
CA SER A 301 28.56 -14.10 5.94
C SER A 301 27.48 -13.45 5.08
N SER A 302 27.83 -13.07 3.85
CA SER A 302 26.83 -12.71 2.83
C SER A 302 26.07 -13.94 2.28
N VAL A 303 26.58 -15.14 2.55
CA VAL A 303 25.99 -16.41 2.16
C VAL A 303 25.36 -17.07 3.39
N PRO A 304 24.04 -17.32 3.40
CA PRO A 304 23.38 -18.05 4.50
C PRO A 304 24.03 -19.42 4.71
N TRP A 305 24.14 -19.84 5.98
CA TRP A 305 24.63 -21.14 6.40
C TRP A 305 26.09 -21.45 6.04
N ALA A 306 26.92 -20.44 5.73
CA ALA A 306 28.35 -20.64 5.43
C ALA A 306 29.14 -21.30 6.58
N HIS A 307 28.62 -21.27 7.82
CA HIS A 307 29.20 -21.95 8.98
C HIS A 307 28.85 -23.44 9.06
N VAL A 308 27.81 -23.89 8.35
CA VAL A 308 27.46 -25.31 8.20
C VAL A 308 28.23 -25.83 7.00
N ARG A 309 29.50 -26.19 7.23
CA ARG A 309 30.29 -26.89 6.21
C ARG A 309 29.75 -28.33 6.09
N ALA A 310 29.51 -28.76 4.85
CA ALA A 310 29.01 -30.09 4.49
C ALA A 310 30.00 -31.22 4.80
#